data_AF-A0A925SR88-F1
#
_entry.id   AF-A0A925SR88-F1
#
_cell.length_a   1.000
_cell.length_b   1.000
_cell.length_c   1.000
_cell.angle_alpha   90.00
_cell.angle_beta   90.00
_cell.angle_gamma   90.00
#
_symmetry.space_group_name_H-M   'P 1'
#
loop_
_entity.id
_entity.type
_entity.pdbx_description
1 polymer ?
#
loop_
_entity_poly.entity_id
_entity_poly.type
_entity_poly.pdbx_seq_one_letter_code
_entity_poly.pdbx_strand_id
1 'polypeptide(L)'
;MTMIKIFFPEALFPTKQNIKKLITKLTGENSSVFIDNQLILEHFTYLLKGYNNMAMGYHKVTTFTDEQVDIIRNKCLFLVGESDPFMKLGGKEKLKTYNMQTKFFNKVGHGINHEIADEINSILKDYFIGSNSNIDYKINNSVRLKMGAHQ
;
A
#
# COMPACT_ATOMS: atom_id res chain seq x y z
N MET A 1 -7.68 17.07 9.94
CA MET A 1 -6.38 17.75 9.65
C MET A 1 -5.21 16.79 9.37
N THR A 2 -5.43 15.49 9.16
CA THR A 2 -4.37 14.48 8.94
C THR A 2 -3.59 14.69 7.62
N MET A 3 -4.29 15.04 6.53
CA MET A 3 -3.68 15.30 5.21
C MET A 3 -2.65 16.43 5.25
N ILE A 4 -2.97 17.55 5.89
CA ILE A 4 -2.05 18.70 5.99
C ILE A 4 -0.78 18.30 6.75
N LYS A 5 -0.89 17.52 7.82
CA LYS A 5 0.28 17.10 8.62
C LYS A 5 1.26 16.22 7.83
N ILE A 6 0.75 15.40 6.92
CA ILE A 6 1.57 14.44 6.17
C ILE A 6 2.17 15.08 4.92
N PHE A 7 1.38 15.85 4.17
CA PHE A 7 1.73 16.29 2.82
C PHE A 7 2.35 17.69 2.76
N PHE A 8 2.27 18.48 3.83
CA PHE A 8 2.79 19.86 3.86
C PHE A 8 4.23 19.92 4.38
N PRO A 9 5.10 20.81 3.86
CA PRO A 9 4.87 21.75 2.75
C PRO A 9 5.11 21.16 1.35
N GLU A 10 5.61 19.93 1.24
CA GLU A 10 6.14 19.39 -0.01
C GLU A 10 5.10 19.33 -1.13
N ALA A 11 3.85 19.01 -0.82
CA ALA A 11 2.78 18.96 -1.82
C ALA A 11 2.41 20.34 -2.40
N LEU A 12 2.61 21.44 -1.66
CA LEU A 12 2.39 22.79 -2.20
C LEU A 12 3.47 23.23 -3.18
N PHE A 13 4.68 22.70 -3.01
CA PHE A 13 5.84 23.08 -3.81
C PHE A 13 6.47 21.82 -4.42
N PRO A 14 5.84 21.22 -5.45
CA PRO A 14 6.23 19.92 -6.03
C PRO A 14 7.50 20.00 -6.89
N THR A 15 8.62 20.41 -6.29
CA THR A 15 9.97 20.29 -6.84
C THR A 15 10.44 18.85 -6.71
N LYS A 16 11.31 18.35 -7.62
CA LYS A 16 11.82 16.97 -7.54
C LYS A 16 12.35 16.60 -6.14
N GLN A 17 13.02 17.53 -5.46
CA GLN A 17 13.52 17.32 -4.09
C GLN A 17 12.39 17.21 -3.05
N ASN A 18 11.36 18.04 -3.14
CA ASN A 18 10.21 17.96 -2.26
C ASN A 18 9.39 16.70 -2.52
N ILE A 19 9.28 16.25 -3.78
CA ILE A 19 8.65 14.97 -4.13
C ILE A 19 9.41 13.81 -3.47
N LYS A 20 10.75 13.76 -3.57
CA LYS A 20 11.55 12.75 -2.88
C LYS A 20 11.33 12.76 -1.37
N LYS A 21 11.34 13.95 -0.74
CA LYS A 21 11.05 14.11 0.69
C LYS A 21 9.66 13.60 1.05
N LEU A 22 8.63 13.95 0.28
CA LEU A 22 7.26 13.52 0.50
C LEU A 22 7.10 12.02 0.36
N ILE A 23 7.65 11.42 -0.71
CA ILE A 23 7.64 9.97 -0.92
C ILE A 23 8.32 9.30 0.29
N THR A 24 9.49 9.78 0.71
CA THR A 24 10.21 9.23 1.88
C THR A 24 9.37 9.31 3.16
N LYS A 25 8.58 10.37 3.37
CA LYS A 25 7.66 10.47 4.51
C LYS A 25 6.56 9.42 4.47
N LEU A 26 6.09 9.07 3.27
CA LEU A 26 4.99 8.14 3.05
C LEU A 26 5.46 6.69 3.06
N THR A 27 6.69 6.41 2.62
CA THR A 27 7.22 5.07 2.47
C THR A 27 8.00 4.59 3.70
N GLY A 28 8.23 3.29 3.78
CA GLY A 28 9.10 2.65 4.75
C GLY A 28 10.54 2.50 4.24
N GLU A 29 11.21 1.43 4.67
CA GLU A 29 12.63 1.17 4.35
C GLU A 29 12.89 0.99 2.84
N ASN A 30 11.87 0.54 2.09
CA ASN A 30 11.99 0.28 0.65
C ASN A 30 11.63 1.50 -0.23
N SER A 31 11.83 2.71 0.28
CA SER A 31 11.59 3.98 -0.43
C SER A 31 12.32 4.11 -1.78
N SER A 32 13.46 3.43 -1.94
CA SER A 32 14.28 3.42 -3.16
C SER A 32 13.50 2.96 -4.40
N VAL A 33 12.53 2.05 -4.24
CA VAL A 33 11.66 1.58 -5.33
C VAL A 33 10.94 2.74 -6.03
N PHE A 34 10.63 3.81 -5.30
CA PHE A 34 10.01 5.01 -5.84
C PHE A 34 11.03 6.06 -6.30
N ILE A 35 12.12 6.21 -5.56
CA ILE A 35 13.04 7.35 -5.70
C ILE A 35 14.10 7.12 -6.77
N ASP A 36 14.59 5.88 -6.87
CA ASP A 36 15.71 5.51 -7.74
C ASP A 36 15.25 5.16 -9.15
N ASN A 37 13.97 4.79 -9.31
CA ASN A 37 13.35 4.65 -10.62
C ASN A 37 12.91 6.02 -11.16
N GLN A 38 13.65 6.54 -12.14
CA GLN A 38 13.39 7.86 -12.72
C GLN A 38 11.97 8.01 -13.28
N LEU A 39 11.45 6.98 -13.96
CA LEU A 39 10.11 7.02 -14.54
C LEU A 39 9.05 7.17 -13.44
N ILE A 40 9.19 6.42 -12.34
CA ILE A 40 8.26 6.50 -11.20
C ILE A 40 8.36 7.88 -10.54
N LEU A 41 9.57 8.35 -10.26
CA LEU A 41 9.76 9.66 -9.63
C LEU A 41 9.20 10.80 -10.49
N GLU A 42 9.38 10.74 -11.81
CA GLU A 42 8.82 11.71 -12.75
C GLU A 42 7.30 11.64 -12.79
N HIS A 43 6.71 10.44 -12.82
CA HIS A 43 5.27 10.25 -12.72
C HIS A 43 4.69 10.94 -11.47
N PHE A 44 5.26 10.68 -10.30
CA PHE A 44 4.81 11.33 -9.05
C PHE A 44 5.05 12.85 -9.06
N THR A 45 6.11 13.32 -9.70
CA THR A 45 6.37 14.75 -9.86
C THR A 45 5.28 15.42 -10.70
N TYR A 46 4.88 14.82 -11.82
CA TYR A 46 3.82 15.37 -12.66
C TYR A 46 2.45 15.27 -12.00
N LEU A 47 2.16 14.16 -11.33
CA LEU A 47 0.92 13.96 -10.58
C LEU A 47 0.72 15.07 -9.55
N LEU A 48 1.76 15.39 -8.77
CA LEU A 48 1.68 16.41 -7.73
C LEU A 48 1.73 17.84 -8.28
N LYS A 49 2.38 18.08 -9.43
CA LYS A 49 2.29 19.36 -10.14
C LYS A 49 0.90 19.63 -10.71
N GLY A 50 0.22 18.60 -11.18
CA GLY A 50 -1.15 18.68 -11.69
C GLY A 50 -2.22 18.59 -10.59
N TYR A 51 -1.82 18.36 -9.34
CA TYR A 51 -2.76 18.16 -8.25
C TYR A 51 -3.49 19.46 -7.94
N ASN A 52 -4.82 19.41 -7.88
CA ASN A 52 -5.62 20.56 -7.50
C ASN A 52 -5.39 20.87 -6.01
N ASN A 53 -4.79 22.01 -5.71
CA ASN A 53 -4.55 22.43 -4.31
C ASN A 53 -5.83 22.51 -3.48
N MET A 54 -7.01 22.72 -4.08
CA MET A 54 -8.29 22.66 -3.37
C MET A 54 -8.61 21.24 -2.87
N ALA A 55 -8.08 20.20 -3.52
CA ALA A 55 -8.19 18.83 -3.03
C ALA A 55 -7.36 18.58 -1.75
N MET A 56 -6.40 19.46 -1.42
CA MET A 56 -5.73 19.47 -0.11
C MET A 56 -6.50 20.25 0.96
N GLY A 57 -7.61 20.89 0.59
CA GLY A 57 -8.49 21.63 1.49
C GLY A 57 -9.20 20.72 2.51
N TYR A 58 -9.98 21.34 3.39
CA TYR A 58 -10.80 20.58 4.34
C TYR A 58 -11.92 19.84 3.60
N HIS A 59 -11.85 18.51 3.59
CA HIS A 59 -12.94 17.64 3.15
C HIS A 59 -13.60 17.01 4.36
N LYS A 60 -14.94 17.02 4.39
CA LYS A 60 -15.71 16.31 5.42
C LYS A 60 -15.60 14.81 5.13
N VAL A 61 -14.64 14.15 5.79
CA VAL A 61 -14.53 12.68 5.75
C VAL A 61 -15.63 12.11 6.65
N THR A 62 -16.61 11.45 6.04
CA THR A 62 -17.62 10.67 6.78
C THR A 62 -17.03 9.31 7.14
N THR A 63 -17.04 8.98 8.42
CA THR A 63 -16.65 7.64 8.89
C THR A 63 -17.82 6.68 8.73
N PHE A 64 -17.52 5.39 8.55
CA PHE A 64 -18.53 4.34 8.70
C PHE A 64 -19.11 4.36 10.12
N THR A 65 -20.40 4.05 10.24
CA THR A 65 -21.03 3.74 11.54
C THR A 65 -20.61 2.35 12.01
N ASP A 66 -20.83 2.05 13.29
CA ASP A 66 -20.48 0.74 13.84
C ASP A 66 -21.22 -0.40 13.13
N GLU A 67 -22.50 -0.21 12.77
CA GLU A 67 -23.26 -1.19 12.00
C GLU A 67 -22.68 -1.41 10.60
N GLN A 68 -22.21 -0.34 9.94
CA GLN A 68 -21.57 -0.45 8.63
C GLN A 68 -20.24 -1.19 8.71
N VAL A 69 -19.47 -0.96 9.79
CA VAL A 69 -18.21 -1.68 10.04
C VAL A 69 -18.48 -3.17 10.28
N ASP A 70 -19.50 -3.52 11.07
CA ASP A 70 -19.90 -4.91 11.32
C ASP A 70 -20.20 -5.67 10.02
N ILE A 71 -20.91 -5.04 9.08
CA ILE A 71 -21.28 -5.64 7.78
C ILE A 71 -20.05 -6.02 6.94
N ILE A 72 -18.97 -5.23 7.03
CA ILE A 72 -17.77 -5.41 6.20
C ILE A 72 -16.63 -6.14 6.91
N ARG A 73 -16.66 -6.24 8.25
CA ARG A 73 -15.55 -6.76 9.07
C ARG A 73 -14.95 -8.06 8.54
N ASN A 74 -15.81 -9.02 8.19
CA ASN A 74 -15.40 -10.36 7.75
C ASN A 74 -15.33 -10.52 6.23
N LYS A 75 -15.43 -9.41 5.48
CA LYS A 75 -15.39 -9.38 4.01
C LYS A 75 -14.17 -8.66 3.45
N CYS A 76 -13.40 -8.01 4.32
CA CYS A 76 -12.29 -7.17 3.95
C CYS A 76 -11.03 -7.59 4.71
N LEU A 77 -9.96 -7.84 3.96
CA LEU A 77 -8.60 -7.98 4.49
C LEU A 77 -7.85 -6.65 4.32
N PHE A 78 -7.33 -6.11 5.42
CA PHE A 78 -6.50 -4.91 5.43
C PHE A 78 -5.02 -5.30 5.47
N LEU A 79 -4.25 -4.87 4.46
CA LEU A 79 -2.80 -5.00 4.42
C LEU A 79 -2.20 -3.61 4.63
N VAL A 80 -1.46 -3.42 5.73
CA VAL A 80 -1.06 -2.08 6.16
C VAL A 80 0.39 -2.04 6.64
N GLY A 81 1.14 -1.05 6.16
CA GLY A 81 2.49 -0.77 6.63
C GLY A 81 2.48 -0.06 7.99
N GLU A 82 3.30 -0.49 8.94
CA GLU A 82 3.39 0.15 10.27
C GLU A 82 4.14 1.50 10.22
N SER A 83 4.93 1.72 9.18
CA SER A 83 5.61 3.01 8.96
C SER A 83 4.70 4.06 8.34
N ASP A 84 3.53 3.67 7.81
CA ASP A 84 2.56 4.57 7.20
C ASP A 84 2.14 5.69 8.20
N PRO A 85 2.35 6.97 7.86
CA PRO A 85 1.92 8.09 8.69
C PRO A 85 0.43 8.07 9.05
N PHE A 86 -0.45 7.59 8.19
CA PHE A 86 -1.89 7.48 8.46
C PHE A 86 -2.17 6.43 9.54
N MET A 87 -1.42 5.32 9.52
CA MET A 87 -1.51 4.28 10.53
C MET A 87 -1.03 4.78 11.90
N LYS A 88 0.07 5.54 11.91
CA LYS A 88 0.62 6.20 13.11
C LYS A 88 -0.31 7.27 13.71
N LEU A 89 -1.12 7.93 12.88
CA LEU A 89 -2.07 8.96 13.31
C LEU A 89 -3.43 8.41 13.77
N GLY A 90 -3.50 7.11 14.08
CA GLY A 90 -4.67 6.46 14.69
C GLY A 90 -5.36 5.41 13.82
N GLY A 91 -4.93 5.23 12.57
CA GLY A 91 -5.48 4.17 11.70
C GLY A 91 -5.28 2.76 12.29
N LYS A 92 -4.10 2.51 12.88
CA LYS A 92 -3.79 1.22 13.53
C LYS A 92 -4.76 0.88 14.66
N GLU A 93 -4.98 1.85 15.54
CA GLU A 93 -5.83 1.64 16.70
C GLU A 93 -7.29 1.47 16.28
N LYS A 94 -7.76 2.19 15.26
CA LYS A 94 -9.10 1.95 14.70
C LYS A 94 -9.29 0.53 14.17
N LEU A 95 -8.36 0.01 13.37
CA LEU A 95 -8.47 -1.36 12.84
C LEU A 95 -8.51 -2.40 13.97
N LYS A 96 -7.73 -2.18 15.04
CA LYS A 96 -7.75 -3.03 16.24
C LYS A 96 -9.06 -2.92 17.01
N THR A 97 -9.53 -1.71 17.31
CA THR A 97 -10.78 -1.46 18.04
C THR A 97 -11.96 -2.13 17.35
N TYR A 98 -12.02 -2.05 16.03
CA TYR A 98 -13.08 -2.68 15.25
C TYR A 98 -12.86 -4.16 14.94
N ASN A 99 -11.74 -4.75 15.41
CA ASN A 99 -11.35 -6.12 15.15
C ASN A 99 -11.40 -6.48 13.65
N MET A 100 -10.86 -5.60 12.81
CA MET A 100 -10.81 -5.79 11.37
C MET A 100 -9.76 -6.85 11.03
N GLN A 101 -10.06 -7.73 10.06
CA GLN A 101 -9.08 -8.68 9.55
C GLN A 101 -7.90 -7.93 8.93
N THR A 102 -6.74 -7.91 9.61
CA THR A 102 -5.63 -7.03 9.27
C THR A 102 -4.28 -7.76 9.38
N LYS A 103 -3.38 -7.54 8.42
CA LYS A 103 -1.95 -7.91 8.53
C LYS A 103 -1.11 -6.64 8.54
N PHE A 104 -0.28 -6.50 9.58
CA PHE A 104 0.64 -5.37 9.75
C PHE A 104 2.04 -5.75 9.27
N PHE A 105 2.68 -4.84 8.53
CA PHE A 105 4.02 -5.04 7.99
C PHE A 105 4.96 -4.01 8.60
N ASN A 106 5.90 -4.48 9.42
CA ASN A 106 6.91 -3.62 10.03
C ASN A 106 7.77 -2.96 8.95
N LYS A 107 8.24 -1.73 9.19
CA LYS A 107 9.15 -0.98 8.30
C LYS A 107 8.63 -0.73 6.88
N VAL A 108 7.36 -0.99 6.61
CA VAL A 108 6.69 -0.71 5.33
C VAL A 108 5.80 0.52 5.49
N GLY A 109 5.77 1.39 4.49
CA GLY A 109 4.96 2.60 4.50
C GLY A 109 3.61 2.46 3.81
N HIS A 110 3.11 3.60 3.35
CA HIS A 110 1.82 3.77 2.68
C HIS A 110 1.78 3.09 1.31
N GLY A 111 2.90 3.12 0.58
CA GLY A 111 3.05 2.58 -0.78
C GLY A 111 3.31 1.07 -0.82
N ILE A 112 2.63 0.30 0.03
CA ILE A 112 2.91 -1.12 0.30
C ILE A 112 2.93 -2.00 -0.96
N ASN A 113 2.08 -1.69 -1.94
CA ASN A 113 1.98 -2.40 -3.22
C ASN A 113 3.22 -2.23 -4.13
N HIS A 114 4.04 -1.21 -3.89
CA HIS A 114 5.34 -1.04 -4.54
C HIS A 114 6.49 -1.47 -3.63
N GLU A 115 6.41 -1.18 -2.32
CA GLU A 115 7.50 -1.46 -1.38
C GLU A 115 7.78 -2.96 -1.19
N ILE A 116 6.74 -3.79 -1.21
CA ILE A 116 6.83 -5.26 -1.04
C ILE A 116 5.85 -5.97 -1.99
N ALA A 117 5.87 -5.56 -3.27
CA ALA A 117 4.91 -5.96 -4.30
C ALA A 117 4.67 -7.48 -4.36
N ASP A 118 5.74 -8.28 -4.36
CA ASP A 118 5.64 -9.74 -4.49
C ASP A 118 4.93 -10.39 -3.29
N GLU A 119 5.24 -9.95 -2.07
CA GLU A 119 4.58 -10.46 -0.86
C GLU A 119 3.09 -10.10 -0.86
N ILE A 120 2.76 -8.85 -1.21
CA ILE A 120 1.37 -8.39 -1.27
C ILE A 120 0.59 -9.14 -2.34
N ASN A 121 1.16 -9.30 -3.54
CA ASN A 121 0.53 -10.05 -4.62
C ASN A 121 0.30 -11.52 -4.24
N SER A 122 1.22 -12.14 -3.50
CA SER A 122 1.03 -13.51 -2.99
C SER A 122 -0.16 -13.59 -2.03
N ILE A 123 -0.23 -12.67 -1.05
CA ILE A 123 -1.31 -12.65 -0.06
C ILE A 123 -2.67 -12.40 -0.72
N LEU A 124 -2.72 -11.51 -1.71
CA LEU A 124 -3.95 -11.24 -2.45
C LEU A 124 -4.42 -12.48 -3.22
N LYS A 125 -3.50 -13.21 -3.87
CA LYS A 125 -3.83 -14.48 -4.54
C LYS A 125 -4.43 -15.47 -3.53
N ASP A 126 -3.78 -15.66 -2.39
CA ASP A 126 -4.24 -16.60 -1.36
C ASP A 126 -5.61 -16.21 -0.79
N TYR A 127 -5.83 -14.90 -0.59
CA TYR A 127 -7.09 -14.37 -0.06
C TYR A 127 -8.26 -14.57 -1.04
N PHE A 128 -8.07 -14.27 -2.32
CA PHE A 128 -9.14 -14.33 -3.32
C PHE A 128 -9.38 -15.73 -3.88
N ILE A 129 -8.34 -16.54 -4.03
CA ILE A 129 -8.46 -17.92 -4.53
C ILE A 129 -8.94 -18.85 -3.41
N GLY A 130 -8.79 -18.42 -2.15
CA GLY A 130 -9.11 -19.19 -0.96
C GLY A 130 -8.04 -20.24 -0.69
N SER A 131 -7.70 -20.43 0.58
CA SER A 131 -6.75 -21.45 1.06
C SER A 131 -7.27 -22.90 0.92
N ASN A 132 -8.10 -23.17 -0.10
CA ASN A 132 -8.64 -24.47 -0.46
C ASN A 132 -8.76 -24.61 -1.99
N SER A 133 -7.64 -24.51 -2.69
CA SER A 133 -7.46 -25.29 -3.90
C SER A 133 -6.12 -26.01 -3.86
N ASN A 134 -6.20 -27.30 -3.50
CA ASN A 134 -5.27 -28.34 -3.96
C ASN A 134 -5.35 -28.48 -5.50
N ILE A 135 -5.18 -27.37 -6.23
CA ILE A 135 -5.20 -27.32 -7.69
C ILE A 135 -3.96 -26.52 -8.10
N ASP A 136 -2.92 -27.27 -8.46
CA ASP A 136 -1.95 -26.91 -9.50
C ASP A 136 -0.76 -25.99 -9.21
N TYR A 137 -0.18 -26.01 -8.01
CA TYR A 137 1.26 -25.69 -7.88
C TYR A 137 2.19 -26.87 -8.25
N LYS A 138 1.64 -28.01 -8.69
CA LYS A 138 2.41 -29.15 -9.25
C LYS A 138 2.63 -29.10 -10.77
N ILE A 139 2.02 -28.16 -11.49
CA ILE A 139 2.13 -28.12 -12.96
C ILE A 139 3.42 -27.45 -13.45
N ASN A 140 4.05 -26.57 -12.66
CA ASN A 140 5.25 -25.85 -13.14
C ASN A 140 6.61 -26.48 -12.77
N ASN A 141 6.66 -27.49 -11.89
CA ASN A 141 7.91 -28.21 -11.57
C ASN A 141 8.07 -29.55 -12.31
N SER A 142 7.02 -30.08 -12.93
CA SER A 142 7.09 -31.32 -13.71
C SER A 142 7.41 -31.08 -15.19
N VAL A 143 7.18 -29.87 -15.72
CA VAL A 143 7.57 -29.49 -17.10
C VAL A 143 9.05 -29.10 -17.18
N ARG A 144 9.61 -28.52 -16.11
CA ARG A 144 11.03 -28.11 -16.09
C ARG A 144 12.01 -29.27 -15.90
N LEU A 145 11.55 -30.42 -15.38
CA LEU A 145 12.36 -31.63 -15.21
C LEU A 145 12.27 -32.61 -16.40
N LYS A 146 11.40 -32.36 -17.39
CA LYS A 146 11.29 -33.19 -18.62
C LYS A 146 11.88 -32.55 -19.88
N MET A 147 12.45 -31.35 -19.77
CA MET A 147 13.15 -30.69 -20.88
C MET A 147 14.68 -30.57 -20.69
N GLY A 148 15.25 -31.27 -19.70
CA GLY A 148 16.70 -31.29 -19.43
C GLY A 148 17.39 -32.63 -19.66
N ALA A 149 16.70 -33.61 -20.26
CA ALA A 149 17.25 -34.93 -20.54
C ALA A 149 16.79 -35.42 -21.91
N HIS A 150 17.33 -34.80 -22.97
CA HIS A 150 17.62 -35.39 -24.28
C HIS A 150 17.95 -34.29 -25.28
N GLN A 151 19.23 -33.94 -25.37
CA GLN A 151 20.06 -33.76 -26.58
C GLN A 151 21.30 -32.94 -26.22
#